data_AF-M6Q8E1-F1
#
_entry.id   AF-M6Q8E1-F1
#
_cell.length_a   1.000
_cell.length_b   1.000
_cell.length_c   1.000
_cell.angle_alpha   90.00
_cell.angle_beta   90.00
_cell.angle_gamma   90.00
#
_symmetry.space_group_name_H-M   'P 1'
#
loop_
_entity.id
_entity.type
_entity.pdbx_description
1 polymer ?
#
loop_
_entity_poly.entity_id
_entity_poly.type
_entity_poly.pdbx_seq_one_letter_code
_entity_poly.pdbx_strand_id
1 'polypeptide(L)'
;MTPPLKAKDVLDIQPDSKEARELESKLKYSIIVNKSVFRRSNQAFWLGLFFVLVGLYILYTSPDQKISEGFGGVSVHGLFLTSGIVLMSWFKTGEILKAVGEFISKARGGNP
;
A
#
# COMPACT_ATOMS: atom_id res chain seq x y z
N MET A 1 -15.13 23.83 -14.66
CA MET A 1 -13.90 23.07 -14.37
C MET A 1 -12.93 23.35 -15.50
N THR A 2 -11.73 23.84 -15.20
CA THR A 2 -10.67 24.04 -16.20
C THR A 2 -10.16 22.69 -16.69
N PRO A 3 -9.98 22.50 -18.00
CA PRO A 3 -9.49 21.24 -18.54
C PRO A 3 -8.07 20.94 -18.01
N PRO A 4 -7.73 19.67 -17.74
CA PRO A 4 -6.39 19.30 -17.28
C PRO A 4 -5.35 19.65 -18.35
N LEU A 5 -4.27 20.31 -17.95
CA LEU A 5 -3.13 20.64 -18.81
C LEU A 5 -2.47 19.35 -19.31
N LYS A 6 -2.22 19.24 -20.63
CA LYS A 6 -1.50 18.09 -21.19
C LYS A 6 -0.02 18.23 -20.88
N ALA A 7 0.62 17.11 -20.53
CA ALA A 7 2.05 17.09 -20.20
C ALA A 7 2.94 17.66 -21.31
N LYS A 8 2.57 17.46 -22.59
CA LYS A 8 3.30 18.01 -23.73
C LYS A 8 3.32 19.55 -23.71
N ASP A 9 2.17 20.15 -23.45
CA ASP A 9 2.00 21.61 -23.43
C ASP A 9 2.77 22.25 -22.26
N VAL A 10 3.01 21.50 -21.17
CA VAL A 10 3.82 21.95 -20.03
C VAL A 10 5.32 21.82 -20.32
N LEU A 11 5.73 20.82 -21.11
CA LEU A 11 7.13 20.59 -21.47
C LEU A 11 7.66 21.57 -22.54
N ASP A 12 6.76 22.14 -23.34
CA ASP A 12 7.11 23.15 -24.34
C ASP A 12 7.35 24.55 -23.74
N ILE A 13 6.99 24.77 -22.46
CA ILE A 13 7.21 26.04 -21.76
C ILE A 13 8.66 26.12 -21.28
N GLN A 14 9.34 27.22 -21.57
CA GLN A 14 10.68 27.46 -21.04
C GLN A 14 10.67 27.54 -19.50
N PRO A 15 11.52 26.77 -18.81
CA PRO A 15 11.48 26.65 -17.35
C PRO A 15 11.77 27.95 -16.61
N ASP A 16 12.52 28.88 -17.21
CA ASP A 16 12.86 30.19 -16.63
C ASP A 16 11.83 31.29 -16.91
N SER A 17 10.78 30.98 -17.67
CA SER A 17 9.74 31.95 -18.01
C SER A 17 8.87 32.31 -16.80
N LYS A 18 8.28 33.51 -16.82
CA LYS A 18 7.30 33.92 -15.81
C LYS A 18 6.07 33.00 -15.79
N GLU A 19 5.73 32.42 -16.94
CA GLU A 19 4.60 31.51 -17.14
C GLU A 19 4.83 30.17 -16.43
N ALA A 20 6.05 29.63 -16.48
CA ALA A 20 6.44 28.41 -15.76
C ALA A 20 6.34 28.56 -14.24
N ARG A 21 6.78 29.70 -13.68
CA ARG A 21 6.69 29.99 -12.24
C ARG A 21 5.25 30.11 -11.75
N GLU A 22 4.38 30.69 -12.57
CA GLU A 22 2.95 30.80 -12.23
C GLU A 22 2.28 29.42 -12.29
N LEU A 23 2.62 28.59 -13.29
CA LEU A 23 2.17 27.20 -13.36
C LEU A 23 2.64 26.40 -12.15
N GLU A 24 3.92 26.48 -11.79
CA GLU A 24 4.49 25.79 -10.63
C GLU A 24 3.77 26.15 -9.34
N SER A 25 3.45 27.44 -9.14
CA SER A 25 2.68 27.89 -7.97
C SER A 25 1.25 27.31 -7.91
N LYS A 26 0.59 27.17 -9.07
CA LYS A 26 -0.73 26.54 -9.20
C LYS A 26 -0.66 25.01 -9.03
N LEU A 27 0.39 24.38 -9.57
CA LEU A 27 0.58 22.93 -9.56
C LEU A 27 1.13 22.40 -8.23
N LYS A 28 1.79 23.25 -7.43
CA LYS A 28 2.32 22.92 -6.10
C LYS A 28 1.28 22.27 -5.18
N TYR A 29 0.01 22.61 -5.36
CA TYR A 29 -1.12 22.08 -4.59
C TYR A 29 -2.07 21.20 -5.42
N SER A 30 -1.80 21.00 -6.72
CA SER A 30 -2.70 20.30 -7.64
C SER A 30 -2.38 18.82 -7.81
N ILE A 31 -1.33 18.30 -7.18
CA ILE A 31 -1.03 16.86 -7.16
C ILE A 31 -1.99 16.16 -6.18
N ILE A 32 -3.29 16.28 -6.45
CA ILE A 32 -4.30 15.39 -5.90
C ILE A 32 -4.29 14.17 -6.81
N VAL A 33 -3.37 13.25 -6.56
CA VAL A 33 -3.43 11.94 -7.23
C VAL A 33 -4.71 11.27 -6.73
N ASN A 34 -5.77 11.31 -7.53
CA ASN A 34 -7.01 10.58 -7.27
C ASN A 34 -6.71 9.08 -7.40
N LYS A 35 -6.13 8.50 -6.35
CA LYS A 35 -5.82 7.08 -6.27
C LYS A 35 -7.11 6.38 -5.84
N SER A 36 -7.85 5.85 -6.82
CA SER A 36 -8.99 4.98 -6.55
C SER A 36 -8.57 3.82 -5.64
N VAL A 37 -9.36 3.55 -4.59
CA VAL A 37 -9.12 2.46 -3.63
C VAL A 37 -9.25 1.08 -4.31
N PHE A 38 -9.96 1.01 -5.44
CA PHE A 38 -10.18 -0.20 -6.24
C PHE A 38 -9.24 -0.32 -7.45
N ARG A 39 -8.11 0.40 -7.45
CA ARG A 39 -7.10 0.25 -8.51
C ARG A 39 -6.61 -1.19 -8.55
N ARG A 40 -6.29 -1.72 -9.75
CA ARG A 40 -5.74 -3.09 -9.91
C ARG A 40 -4.56 -3.37 -8.99
N SER A 41 -3.72 -2.37 -8.71
CA SER A 41 -2.61 -2.54 -7.75
C SER A 41 -3.08 -2.99 -6.37
N ASN A 42 -4.25 -2.55 -5.91
CA ASN A 42 -4.79 -2.81 -4.57
C ASN A 42 -5.51 -4.17 -4.49
N GLN A 43 -5.57 -4.95 -5.57
CA GLN A 43 -6.24 -6.26 -5.58
C GLN A 43 -5.63 -7.23 -4.56
N ALA A 44 -4.31 -7.19 -4.36
CA ALA A 44 -3.64 -8.01 -3.36
C ALA A 44 -4.06 -7.64 -1.93
N PHE A 45 -4.32 -6.35 -1.65
CA PHE A 45 -4.84 -5.90 -0.37
C PHE A 45 -6.25 -6.42 -0.12
N TRP A 46 -7.15 -6.29 -1.10
CA TRP A 46 -8.52 -6.77 -0.98
C TRP A 46 -8.61 -8.30 -0.87
N LEU A 47 -7.76 -9.01 -1.62
CA LEU A 47 -7.62 -10.46 -1.48
C LEU A 47 -7.12 -10.83 -0.09
N GLY A 48 -6.07 -10.17 0.40
CA GLY A 48 -5.56 -10.42 1.75
C GLY A 48 -6.60 -10.13 2.85
N LEU A 49 -7.39 -9.06 2.70
CA LEU A 49 -8.49 -8.75 3.60
C LEU A 49 -9.56 -9.87 3.60
N PHE A 50 -9.91 -10.39 2.42
CA PHE A 50 -10.82 -11.53 2.30
C PHE A 50 -10.30 -12.75 3.08
N PHE A 51 -9.01 -13.10 2.93
CA PHE A 51 -8.40 -14.22 3.66
C PHE A 51 -8.44 -14.01 5.17
N VAL A 52 -8.22 -12.78 5.66
CA VAL A 52 -8.32 -12.49 7.10
C VAL A 52 -9.75 -12.65 7.60
N LEU A 53 -10.75 -12.13 6.88
CA LEU A 53 -12.16 -12.27 7.26
C LEU A 53 -12.58 -13.74 7.32
N VAL A 54 -12.17 -14.55 6.34
CA VAL A 54 -12.41 -16.00 6.35
C VAL A 54 -11.68 -16.66 7.52
N GLY A 55 -10.42 -16.31 7.78
CA GLY A 55 -9.66 -16.83 8.93
C GLY A 55 -10.31 -16.51 10.28
N LEU A 56 -10.81 -15.29 10.46
CA LEU A 56 -11.56 -14.87 11.65
C LEU A 56 -12.89 -15.61 11.79
N TYR A 57 -13.61 -15.81 10.67
CA TYR A 57 -14.85 -16.58 10.67
C TYR A 57 -14.61 -18.03 11.10
N ILE A 58 -13.59 -18.68 10.54
CA ILE A 58 -13.22 -20.06 10.91
C ILE A 58 -12.76 -20.12 12.37
N LEU A 59 -12.02 -19.13 12.86
CA LEU A 59 -11.65 -19.05 14.27
C LEU A 59 -12.88 -18.96 15.19
N TYR A 60 -13.90 -18.23 14.78
CA TYR A 60 -15.15 -18.09 15.54
C TYR A 60 -16.01 -19.36 15.50
N THR A 61 -16.17 -20.00 14.33
CA THR A 61 -17.10 -21.14 14.17
C THR A 61 -16.45 -22.50 14.44
N SER A 62 -15.16 -22.63 14.19
CA SER A 62 -14.46 -23.93 14.16
C SER A 62 -12.97 -23.78 14.54
N PRO A 63 -12.67 -23.31 15.77
CA PRO A 63 -11.31 -23.02 16.20
C PRO A 63 -10.40 -24.24 16.20
N ASP A 64 -10.95 -25.43 16.47
CA ASP A 64 -10.18 -26.66 16.63
C ASP A 64 -9.80 -27.33 15.30
N GLN A 65 -10.26 -26.80 14.15
CA GLN A 65 -9.93 -27.38 12.85
C GLN A 65 -8.44 -27.21 12.53
N LYS A 66 -7.80 -28.36 12.29
CA LYS A 66 -6.39 -28.47 11.92
C LYS A 66 -6.26 -29.09 10.54
N ILE A 67 -5.31 -28.58 9.77
CA ILE A 67 -4.92 -29.11 8.46
C ILE A 67 -3.94 -30.28 8.64
N SER A 68 -3.16 -30.26 9.71
CA SER A 68 -2.20 -31.31 10.05
C SER A 68 -2.03 -31.41 11.57
N GLU A 69 -1.97 -32.64 12.08
CA GLU A 69 -1.93 -32.95 13.52
C GLU A 69 -0.53 -33.37 14.03
N GLY A 70 0.53 -33.20 13.22
CA GLY A 70 1.91 -33.54 13.57
C GLY A 70 2.66 -32.46 14.39
N PHE A 71 3.98 -32.65 14.57
CA PHE A 71 4.89 -31.69 15.21
C PHE A 71 4.81 -30.33 14.46
N GLY A 72 4.16 -29.35 15.08
CA GLY A 72 3.89 -28.03 14.47
C GLY A 72 2.52 -27.88 13.81
N GLY A 73 1.50 -28.59 14.32
CA GLY A 73 0.14 -28.61 13.78
C GLY A 73 -0.36 -27.24 13.28
N VAL A 74 -0.81 -27.23 12.02
CA VAL A 74 -1.25 -26.01 11.34
C VAL A 74 -2.76 -25.91 11.47
N SER A 75 -3.25 -24.87 12.17
CA SER A 75 -4.68 -24.60 12.23
C SER A 75 -5.18 -23.99 10.93
N VAL A 76 -6.41 -24.32 10.54
CA VAL A 76 -7.02 -23.77 9.32
C VAL A 76 -7.12 -22.25 9.44
N HIS A 77 -7.62 -21.74 10.56
CA HIS A 77 -7.71 -20.31 10.81
C HIS A 77 -6.34 -19.62 10.77
N GLY A 78 -5.30 -20.24 11.35
CA GLY A 78 -3.95 -19.70 11.37
C GLY A 78 -3.37 -19.54 9.97
N LEU A 79 -3.63 -20.50 9.08
CA LEU A 79 -3.21 -20.43 7.68
C LEU A 79 -3.88 -19.28 6.92
N PHE A 80 -5.19 -19.12 7.07
CA PHE A 80 -5.93 -18.03 6.41
C PHE A 80 -5.53 -16.64 6.95
N LEU A 81 -5.37 -16.51 8.26
CA LEU A 81 -4.95 -15.26 8.90
C LEU A 81 -3.54 -14.85 8.47
N THR A 82 -2.58 -15.78 8.55
CA THR A 82 -1.18 -15.51 8.17
C THR A 82 -1.06 -15.18 6.69
N SER A 83 -1.72 -15.95 5.82
CA SER A 83 -1.74 -15.69 4.37
C SER A 83 -2.36 -14.33 4.04
N GLY A 84 -3.47 -13.96 4.70
CA GLY A 84 -4.13 -12.68 4.50
C GLY A 84 -3.26 -11.49 4.93
N ILE A 85 -2.58 -11.59 6.07
CA ILE A 85 -1.63 -10.59 6.55
C ILE A 85 -0.44 -10.45 5.58
N VAL A 86 0.11 -11.57 5.12
CA VAL A 86 1.22 -11.56 4.15
C VAL A 86 0.81 -10.90 2.85
N LEU A 87 -0.37 -11.22 2.30
CA LEU A 87 -0.87 -10.62 1.05
C LEU A 87 -1.13 -9.11 1.17
N MET A 88 -1.70 -8.67 2.30
CA MET A 88 -1.88 -7.23 2.57
C MET A 88 -0.55 -6.51 2.78
N SER A 89 0.42 -7.15 3.44
CA SER A 89 1.75 -6.59 3.67
C SER A 89 2.58 -6.57 2.38
N TRP A 90 2.40 -7.56 1.51
CA TRP A 90 3.05 -7.63 0.20
C TRP A 90 2.72 -6.44 -0.69
N PHE A 91 1.48 -5.94 -0.59
CA PHE A 91 1.06 -4.72 -1.28
C PHE A 91 1.78 -3.46 -0.79
N LYS A 92 2.28 -3.47 0.44
CA LYS A 92 2.96 -2.36 1.11
C LYS A 92 4.46 -2.60 1.33
N THR A 93 5.06 -3.64 0.75
CA THR A 93 6.46 -4.02 1.00
C THR A 93 7.43 -2.85 0.82
N GLY A 94 7.23 -1.98 -0.18
CA GLY A 94 8.05 -0.78 -0.37
C GLY A 94 7.93 0.25 0.76
N GLU A 95 6.72 0.47 1.29
CA GLU A 95 6.49 1.36 2.42
C GLU A 95 6.93 0.72 3.75
N ILE A 96 6.80 -0.59 3.90
CA ILE A 96 7.28 -1.35 5.04
C ILE A 96 8.81 -1.38 5.06
N LEU A 97 9.47 -1.64 3.93
CA LEU A 97 10.93 -1.56 3.79
C LEU A 97 11.44 -0.15 4.09
N LYS A 98 10.71 0.88 3.65
CA LYS A 98 11.04 2.28 3.97
C LYS A 98 10.86 2.57 5.45
N ALA A 99 9.76 2.15 6.07
CA ALA A 99 9.51 2.33 7.50
C ALA A 99 10.50 1.54 8.38
N VAL A 100 10.86 0.32 7.99
CA VAL A 100 11.90 -0.49 8.65
C VAL A 100 13.27 0.15 8.46
N GLY A 101 13.58 0.68 7.27
CA GLY A 101 14.80 1.44 7.02
C GLY A 101 14.89 2.72 7.85
N GLU A 102 13.80 3.48 7.96
CA GLU A 102 13.67 4.66 8.82
C GLU A 102 13.78 4.29 10.30
N PHE A 103 13.19 3.17 10.72
CA PHE A 103 13.28 2.65 12.07
C PHE A 103 14.71 2.23 12.43
N ILE A 104 15.39 1.49 11.54
CA ILE A 104 16.80 1.10 11.72
C ILE A 104 17.69 2.35 11.72
N SER A 105 17.45 3.32 10.84
CA SER A 105 18.20 4.59 10.81
C SER A 105 18.05 5.35 12.12
N LYS A 106 16.82 5.52 12.63
CA LYS A 106 16.56 6.15 13.92
C LYS A 106 17.14 5.37 15.11
N ALA A 107 17.03 4.05 15.10
CA ALA A 107 17.56 3.18 16.16
C ALA A 107 19.09 3.14 16.20
N ARG A 108 19.75 3.38 15.05
CA ARG A 108 21.21 3.44 14.92
C ARG A 108 21.80 4.83 15.13
N GLY A 109 20.98 5.82 15.52
CA GLY A 109 21.42 7.20 15.77
C GLY A 109 21.60 8.06 14.51
N GLY A 110 21.03 7.68 13.37
CA GLY A 110 20.99 8.51 12.18
C GLY A 110 20.03 9.69 12.38
N ASN A 111 20.57 10.91 12.35
CA ASN A 111 19.76 12.13 12.27
C ASN A 111 19.03 12.16 10.89
N PRO A 112 17.77 12.64 10.82
CA PRO A 112 16.97 12.63 9.59
C PRO A 112 17.58 13.44 8.44
#